data_AF-A0A849ESQ0-F1
#
_entry.id   AF-A0A849ESQ0-F1
#
_cell.length_a   1.000
_cell.length_b   1.000
_cell.length_c   1.000
_cell.angle_alpha   90.00
_cell.angle_beta   90.00
_cell.angle_gamma   90.00
#
_symmetry.space_group_name_H-M   'P 1'
#
loop_
_entity.id
_entity.type
_entity.pdbx_description
1 polymer ?
#
loop_
_entity_poly.entity_id
_entity_poly.type
_entity_poly.pdbx_seq_one_letter_code
_entity_poly.pdbx_strand_id
1 'polypeptide(L)'
;MNAIERNIRRYLEIERLLDAFFSSFHFCHAHCIAPELRRNGNRPVAACCKDKYYQVFDLPDAAFDRLRKEREQLYGEPADHKWANAVSPCEYHDPQNGCILKSHKSPVCLAFFCRRAIEQLRTDFGIYFYDYLGMYYALEWLLTGVLPERDYLDLKQNIVAAIAAMGKSFPAQMA
;
A
#
# COMPACT_ATOMS: atom_id res chain seq x y z
N MET A 1 -26.63 -0.33 6.26
CA MET A 1 -25.17 -0.21 6.34
C MET A 1 -24.85 1.02 7.18
N ASN A 2 -24.14 0.85 8.30
CA ASN A 2 -23.76 1.97 9.16
C ASN A 2 -22.62 2.79 8.52
N ALA A 3 -22.30 3.96 9.10
CA ALA A 3 -21.27 4.85 8.56
C ALA A 3 -19.88 4.20 8.50
N ILE A 4 -19.53 3.41 9.52
CA ILE A 4 -18.23 2.71 9.59
C ILE A 4 -18.11 1.66 8.49
N GLU A 5 -19.13 0.83 8.29
CA GLU A 5 -19.17 -0.18 7.22
C GLU A 5 -19.03 0.48 5.84
N ARG A 6 -19.70 1.62 5.63
CA ARG A 6 -19.57 2.39 4.38
C ARG A 6 -18.13 2.88 4.17
N ASN A 7 -17.50 3.42 5.21
CA ASN A 7 -16.15 3.96 5.18
C ASN A 7 -15.12 2.87 4.87
N ILE A 8 -15.20 1.73 5.57
CA ILE A 8 -14.36 0.55 5.32
C ILE A 8 -14.57 0.05 3.89
N ARG A 9 -15.80 -0.01 3.40
CA ARG A 9 -16.05 -0.43 2.02
C ARG A 9 -15.39 0.49 1.00
N ARG A 10 -15.49 1.82 1.17
CA ARG A 10 -14.82 2.79 0.28
C ARG A 10 -13.30 2.65 0.38
N TYR A 11 -12.76 2.46 1.58
CA TYR A 11 -11.35 2.22 1.81
C TYR A 11 -10.85 0.96 1.08
N LEU A 12 -11.51 -0.18 1.28
CA LEU A 12 -11.13 -1.46 0.66
C LEU A 12 -11.25 -1.42 -0.88
N GLU A 13 -12.19 -0.62 -1.40
CA GLU A 13 -12.29 -0.39 -2.84
C GLU A 13 -11.06 0.36 -3.38
N ILE A 14 -10.62 1.42 -2.70
CA ILE A 14 -9.40 2.15 -3.07
C ILE A 14 -8.15 1.29 -2.87
N GLU A 15 -8.05 0.54 -1.77
CA GLU A 15 -6.96 -0.40 -1.52
C GLU A 15 -6.78 -1.37 -2.69
N ARG A 16 -7.87 -1.98 -3.16
CA ARG A 16 -7.83 -2.89 -4.31
C ARG A 16 -7.34 -2.21 -5.58
N LEU A 17 -7.75 -0.96 -5.81
CA LEU A 17 -7.28 -0.19 -6.97
C LEU A 17 -5.80 0.19 -6.84
N LEU A 18 -5.35 0.55 -5.65
CA LEU A 18 -3.94 0.82 -5.38
C LEU A 18 -3.08 -0.44 -5.56
N ASP A 19 -3.55 -1.60 -5.12
CA ASP A 19 -2.85 -2.86 -5.36
C ASP A 19 -2.72 -3.17 -6.85
N ALA A 20 -3.75 -2.90 -7.66
CA ALA A 20 -3.69 -3.03 -9.11
C ALA A 20 -2.73 -1.99 -9.74
N PHE A 21 -2.77 -0.74 -9.27
CA PHE A 21 -1.89 0.35 -9.70
C PHE A 21 -0.42 0.00 -9.43
N PHE A 22 -0.09 -0.43 -8.22
CA PHE A 22 1.28 -0.79 -7.84
C PHE A 22 1.77 -2.06 -8.54
N SER A 23 0.88 -3.03 -8.73
CA SER A 23 1.19 -4.24 -9.50
C SER A 23 1.51 -3.90 -10.95
N SER A 24 0.77 -2.98 -11.59
CA SER A 24 1.01 -2.60 -12.99
C SER A 24 2.37 -1.94 -13.22
N PHE A 25 2.95 -1.33 -12.16
CA PHE A 25 4.24 -0.64 -12.25
C PHE A 25 5.43 -1.55 -11.90
N HIS A 26 5.23 -2.60 -11.08
CA HIS A 26 6.26 -3.57 -10.63
C HIS A 26 7.57 -2.96 -10.08
N PHE A 27 7.58 -1.68 -9.71
CA PHE A 27 8.80 -0.95 -9.38
C PHE A 27 9.54 -1.51 -8.16
N CYS A 28 8.80 -1.83 -7.10
CA CYS A 28 9.39 -2.24 -5.83
C CYS A 28 10.28 -3.49 -5.99
N HIS A 29 9.91 -4.45 -6.83
CA HIS A 29 10.75 -5.63 -7.05
C HIS A 29 11.94 -5.32 -7.95
N ALA A 30 11.68 -4.89 -9.19
CA ALA A 30 12.68 -4.77 -10.24
C ALA A 30 13.71 -3.66 -9.97
N HIS A 31 13.27 -2.53 -9.42
CA HIS A 31 14.09 -1.32 -9.28
C HIS A 31 14.53 -1.04 -7.83
N CYS A 32 14.00 -1.76 -6.84
CA CYS A 32 14.37 -1.61 -5.43
C CYS A 32 14.87 -2.91 -4.78
N ILE A 33 14.02 -3.92 -4.59
CA ILE A 33 14.35 -5.16 -3.85
C ILE A 33 15.48 -5.94 -4.54
N ALA A 34 15.35 -6.28 -5.83
CA ALA A 34 16.31 -7.15 -6.50
C ALA A 34 17.74 -6.56 -6.54
N PRO A 35 17.93 -5.25 -6.82
CA PRO A 35 19.23 -4.60 -6.67
C PRO A 35 19.80 -4.68 -5.24
N GLU A 36 18.96 -4.48 -4.22
CA GLU A 36 19.39 -4.49 -2.81
C GLU A 36 19.75 -5.90 -2.32
N LEU A 37 18.97 -6.92 -2.70
CA LEU A 37 19.30 -8.33 -2.44
C LEU A 37 20.66 -8.70 -3.02
N ARG A 38 20.92 -8.35 -4.28
CA ARG A 38 22.22 -8.61 -4.94
C ARG A 38 23.38 -7.94 -4.20
N ARG A 39 23.20 -6.69 -3.75
CA ARG A 39 24.22 -5.96 -3.00
C ARG A 39 24.49 -6.55 -1.62
N ASN A 40 23.47 -7.13 -0.98
CA ASN A 40 23.56 -7.67 0.39
C ASN A 40 23.82 -9.19 0.42
N GLY A 41 24.35 -9.78 -0.66
CA GLY A 41 24.65 -11.20 -0.73
C GLY A 41 23.41 -12.11 -0.59
N ASN A 42 22.29 -11.69 -1.19
CA ASN A 42 20.98 -12.36 -1.15
C ASN A 42 20.39 -12.54 0.26
N ARG A 43 20.82 -11.73 1.22
CA ARG A 43 20.20 -11.70 2.55
C ARG A 43 18.87 -10.93 2.51
N PRO A 44 17.86 -11.30 3.32
CA PRO A 44 16.55 -10.64 3.34
C PRO A 44 16.65 -9.11 3.50
N VAL A 45 15.75 -8.39 2.83
CA VAL A 45 15.64 -6.92 2.90
C VAL A 45 14.17 -6.50 2.92
N ALA A 46 13.81 -5.53 3.77
CA ALA A 46 12.42 -5.08 3.89
C ALA A 46 11.99 -3.97 2.89
N ALA A 47 12.87 -3.49 2.00
CA ALA A 47 12.65 -2.29 1.15
C ALA A 47 11.78 -1.19 1.80
N CYS A 48 10.58 -0.93 1.26
CA CYS A 48 9.66 0.10 1.74
C CYS A 48 9.01 -0.25 3.08
N CYS A 49 9.03 -1.53 3.47
CA CYS A 49 8.61 -2.00 4.78
C CYS A 49 9.68 -1.76 5.87
N LYS A 50 10.71 -0.92 5.63
CA LYS A 50 11.76 -0.59 6.62
C LYS A 50 11.35 0.52 7.58
N ASP A 51 10.44 1.40 7.16
CA ASP A 51 9.95 2.46 8.03
C ASP A 51 8.91 1.89 8.99
N LYS A 52 8.96 2.36 10.25
CA LYS A 52 8.23 1.84 11.42
C LYS A 52 6.72 1.73 11.18
N TYR A 53 6.31 0.66 10.53
CA TYR A 53 5.05 0.01 10.79
C TYR A 53 5.18 -0.55 12.21
N TYR A 54 4.93 0.27 13.25
CA TYR A 54 4.30 -0.16 14.49
C TYR A 54 3.77 0.97 15.38
N GLN A 55 2.55 0.72 15.86
CA GLN A 55 1.93 1.19 17.12
C GLN A 55 1.27 2.59 17.24
N VAL A 56 1.22 3.48 16.24
CA VAL A 56 0.73 4.87 16.51
C VAL A 56 -0.27 5.47 15.50
N PHE A 57 -0.58 4.82 14.37
CA PHE A 57 -1.30 5.51 13.27
C PHE A 57 -2.66 4.94 12.88
N ASP A 58 -3.09 3.83 13.46
CA ASP A 58 -4.52 3.57 13.48
C ASP A 58 -5.10 4.60 14.46
N LEU A 59 -5.76 5.62 13.92
CA LEU A 59 -6.37 6.66 14.73
C LEU A 59 -7.33 6.01 15.75
N PRO A 60 -7.56 6.64 16.93
CA PRO A 60 -8.58 6.21 17.87
C PRO A 60 -9.99 6.48 17.31
N ASP A 61 -10.33 5.77 16.25
CA ASP A 61 -11.55 5.88 15.47
C ASP A 61 -12.08 4.45 15.22
N ALA A 62 -13.39 4.29 15.37
CA ALA A 62 -14.05 3.00 15.31
C ALA A 62 -13.87 2.28 13.96
N ALA A 63 -13.64 3.01 12.86
CA ALA A 63 -13.35 2.41 11.56
C ALA A 63 -11.97 1.75 11.52
N PHE A 64 -10.97 2.33 12.18
CA PHE A 64 -9.64 1.74 12.29
C PHE A 64 -9.65 0.52 13.21
N ASP A 65 -10.33 0.60 14.35
CA ASP A 65 -10.51 -0.56 15.25
C ASP A 65 -11.20 -1.72 14.54
N ARG A 66 -12.22 -1.41 13.73
CA ARG A 66 -12.94 -2.41 12.95
C ARG A 66 -12.06 -3.00 11.84
N LEU A 67 -11.33 -2.17 11.08
CA LEU A 67 -10.40 -2.61 10.06
C LEU A 67 -9.29 -3.49 10.65
N ARG A 68 -8.78 -3.14 11.84
CA ARG A 68 -7.81 -3.94 12.58
C ARG A 68 -8.37 -5.31 12.96
N LYS A 69 -9.57 -5.36 13.54
CA LYS A 69 -10.23 -6.63 13.89
C LYS A 69 -10.44 -7.52 12.67
N GLU A 70 -10.86 -6.94 11.54
CA GLU A 70 -11.02 -7.69 10.29
C GLU A 70 -9.68 -8.21 9.76
N ARG A 71 -8.61 -7.40 9.85
CA ARG A 71 -7.24 -7.83 9.54
C ARG A 71 -6.80 -8.99 10.44
N GLU A 72 -6.96 -8.87 11.75
CA GLU A 72 -6.59 -9.90 12.73
C GLU A 72 -7.37 -11.21 12.51
N GLN A 73 -8.65 -11.13 12.15
CA GLN A 73 -9.46 -12.30 11.79
C GLN A 73 -8.92 -13.03 10.55
N LEU A 74 -8.41 -12.29 9.57
CA LEU A 74 -7.92 -12.84 8.31
C LEU A 74 -6.50 -13.39 8.41
N TYR A 75 -5.64 -12.72 9.20
CA TYR A 75 -4.20 -12.96 9.17
C TYR A 75 -3.63 -13.45 10.51
N GLY A 76 -4.37 -13.37 11.61
CA GLY A 76 -3.89 -13.62 12.97
C GLY A 76 -3.52 -12.32 13.69
N GLU A 77 -3.27 -12.40 15.00
CA GLU A 77 -2.84 -11.23 15.77
C GLU A 77 -1.37 -10.89 15.46
N PRO A 78 -0.97 -9.61 15.49
CA PRO A 78 0.41 -9.23 15.20
C PRO A 78 1.44 -9.93 16.11
N ALA A 79 1.08 -10.18 17.37
CA ALA A 79 1.94 -10.84 18.36
C ALA A 79 2.23 -12.32 18.06
N ASP A 80 1.41 -12.97 17.22
CA ASP A 80 1.57 -14.38 16.85
C ASP A 80 2.65 -14.56 15.77
N HIS A 81 3.01 -13.49 15.06
CA HIS A 81 3.96 -13.53 13.96
C HIS A 81 5.40 -13.27 14.41
N LYS A 82 6.03 -14.30 14.98
CA LYS A 82 7.43 -14.26 15.44
C LYS A 82 8.39 -14.82 14.38
N TRP A 83 8.87 -13.94 13.50
CA TRP A 83 9.79 -14.33 12.42
C TRP A 83 11.24 -14.46 12.89
N ALA A 84 11.92 -15.54 12.49
CA ALA A 84 13.37 -15.64 12.62
C ALA A 84 14.03 -14.67 11.62
N ASN A 85 14.97 -13.84 12.10
CA ASN A 85 15.66 -12.80 11.30
C ASN A 85 14.72 -11.72 10.72
N ALA A 86 13.85 -11.15 11.55
CA ALA A 86 13.01 -10.02 11.16
C ALA A 86 13.84 -8.88 10.56
N VAL A 87 13.50 -8.46 9.34
CA VAL A 87 14.16 -7.37 8.61
C VAL A 87 13.27 -6.14 8.42
N SER A 88 11.98 -6.28 8.75
CA SER A 88 11.00 -5.21 8.78
C SER A 88 10.56 -5.01 10.22
N PRO A 89 10.29 -3.77 10.65
CA PRO A 89 9.53 -3.54 11.87
C PRO A 89 8.22 -4.33 11.84
N CYS A 90 7.51 -4.44 10.69
CA CYS A 90 6.21 -5.12 10.50
C CYS A 90 6.23 -6.63 10.78
N GLU A 91 5.48 -7.09 11.78
CA GLU A 91 5.14 -8.47 12.14
C GLU A 91 4.27 -9.15 11.06
N TYR A 92 3.60 -8.44 10.16
CA TYR A 92 3.01 -9.06 8.96
C TYR A 92 3.99 -9.20 7.78
N HIS A 93 5.27 -8.85 7.95
CA HIS A 93 6.31 -9.06 6.95
C HIS A 93 7.10 -10.34 7.26
N ASP A 94 6.82 -11.38 6.49
CA ASP A 94 7.63 -12.60 6.47
C ASP A 94 8.99 -12.30 5.79
N PRO A 95 10.14 -12.51 6.45
CA PRO A 95 11.45 -12.27 5.85
C PRO A 95 11.75 -13.08 4.58
N GLN A 96 11.05 -14.20 4.35
CA GLN A 96 11.19 -15.03 3.16
C GLN A 96 10.18 -14.67 2.07
N ASN A 97 8.94 -14.32 2.47
CA ASN A 97 7.81 -14.15 1.53
C ASN A 97 7.31 -12.71 1.38
N GLY A 98 7.83 -11.77 2.17
CA GLY A 98 7.43 -10.38 2.22
C GLY A 98 6.11 -10.17 2.98
N CYS A 99 5.34 -9.15 2.57
CA CYS A 99 4.06 -8.81 3.21
C CYS A 99 3.01 -9.91 2.97
N ILE A 100 2.49 -10.49 4.06
CA ILE A 100 1.44 -11.51 3.98
C ILE A 100 0.05 -10.91 3.78
N LEU A 101 -0.14 -9.63 4.11
CA LEU A 101 -1.41 -8.92 3.92
C LEU A 101 -1.71 -8.76 2.42
N LYS A 102 -2.75 -9.44 1.94
CA LYS A 102 -3.29 -9.24 0.58
C LYS A 102 -4.39 -8.18 0.52
N SER A 103 -4.90 -7.77 1.67
CA SER A 103 -6.00 -6.80 1.82
C SER A 103 -6.01 -6.25 3.26
N HIS A 104 -6.86 -5.27 3.54
CA HIS A 104 -7.02 -4.67 4.87
C HIS A 104 -5.71 -4.07 5.40
N LYS A 105 -4.82 -3.65 4.50
CA LYS A 105 -3.57 -2.97 4.88
C LYS A 105 -3.89 -1.66 5.62
N SER A 106 -2.91 -1.05 6.29
CA SER A 106 -3.11 0.29 6.86
C SER A 106 -2.95 1.37 5.79
N PRO A 107 -3.56 2.57 5.97
CA PRO A 107 -3.35 3.71 5.07
C PRO A 107 -1.89 4.03 4.80
N VAL A 108 -1.08 4.00 5.86
CA VAL A 108 0.36 4.23 5.81
C VAL A 108 1.06 3.23 4.90
N CYS A 109 0.73 1.93 5.03
CA CYS A 109 1.31 0.88 4.20
C CYS A 109 1.03 1.09 2.72
N LEU A 110 -0.19 1.50 2.38
CA LEU A 110 -0.61 1.74 1.00
C LEU A 110 -0.06 3.05 0.42
N ALA A 111 0.23 4.04 1.25
CA ALA A 111 0.75 5.33 0.80
C ALA A 111 2.24 5.30 0.41
N PHE A 112 2.98 4.27 0.80
CA PHE A 112 4.43 4.25 0.66
C PHE A 112 4.94 3.92 -0.73
N PHE A 113 5.32 4.97 -1.47
CA PHE A 113 6.23 4.88 -2.60
C PHE A 113 7.52 5.64 -2.29
N CYS A 114 8.67 5.08 -2.68
CA CYS A 114 9.92 5.84 -2.56
C CYS A 114 9.95 7.01 -3.55
N ARG A 115 10.71 8.07 -3.24
CA ARG A 115 10.83 9.25 -4.10
C ARG A 115 11.19 8.89 -5.55
N ARG A 116 12.08 7.91 -5.76
CA ARG A 116 12.47 7.43 -7.09
C ARG A 116 11.30 6.81 -7.86
N ALA A 117 10.41 6.08 -7.18
CA ALA A 117 9.20 5.52 -7.78
C ALA A 117 8.26 6.63 -8.24
N ILE A 118 8.05 7.64 -7.40
CA ILE A 118 7.21 8.80 -7.72
C ILE A 118 7.80 9.61 -8.88
N GLU A 119 9.12 9.83 -8.89
CA GLU A 119 9.79 10.49 -10.00
C GLU A 119 9.61 9.71 -11.30
N GLN A 120 9.75 8.39 -11.27
CA GLN A 120 9.56 7.55 -12.45
C GLN A 120 8.10 7.54 -12.95
N LEU A 121 7.10 7.53 -12.05
CA LEU A 121 5.70 7.69 -12.43
C LEU A 121 5.48 8.98 -13.24
N ARG A 122 6.14 10.06 -12.86
CA ARG A 122 6.05 11.36 -13.53
C ARG A 122 6.79 11.36 -14.87
N THR A 123 8.02 10.86 -14.90
CA THR A 123 8.87 10.93 -16.11
C THR A 123 8.44 9.96 -17.19
N ASP A 124 8.10 8.73 -16.81
CA ASP A 124 7.94 7.63 -17.77
C ASP A 124 6.46 7.45 -18.15
N PHE A 125 5.54 7.83 -17.26
CA PHE A 125 4.10 7.61 -17.45
C PHE A 125 3.28 8.90 -17.41
N GLY A 126 3.89 10.06 -17.11
CA GLY A 126 3.15 11.32 -16.98
C GLY A 126 2.12 11.32 -15.84
N ILE A 127 2.33 10.49 -14.82
CA ILE A 127 1.42 10.31 -13.69
C ILE A 127 1.86 11.22 -12.54
N TYR A 128 1.08 12.28 -12.29
CA TYR A 128 1.39 13.30 -11.27
C TYR A 128 0.48 13.26 -10.04
N PHE A 129 -0.64 12.54 -10.08
CA PHE A 129 -1.61 12.54 -8.97
C PHE A 129 -1.07 11.85 -7.71
N TYR A 130 -0.12 10.93 -7.86
CA TYR A 130 0.40 10.15 -6.74
C TYR A 130 1.43 10.96 -5.95
N ASP A 131 1.08 11.29 -4.72
CA ASP A 131 1.95 11.85 -3.69
C ASP A 131 1.74 11.05 -2.40
N TYR A 132 2.81 10.68 -1.71
CA TYR A 132 2.72 9.79 -0.55
C TYR A 132 1.90 10.42 0.59
N LEU A 133 2.06 11.73 0.83
CA LEU A 133 1.38 12.41 1.93
C LEU A 133 -0.10 12.63 1.58
N GLY A 134 -0.38 13.04 0.34
CA GLY A 134 -1.74 13.14 -0.17
C GLY A 134 -2.49 11.81 -0.12
N MET A 135 -1.84 10.71 -0.52
CA MET A 135 -2.44 9.37 -0.48
C MET A 135 -2.70 8.91 0.95
N TYR A 136 -1.75 9.14 1.87
CA TYR A 136 -1.92 8.84 3.29
C TYR A 136 -3.17 9.51 3.86
N TYR A 137 -3.31 10.83 3.69
CA TYR A 137 -4.46 11.57 4.22
C TYR A 137 -5.77 11.17 3.54
N ALA A 138 -5.76 10.91 2.23
CA ALA A 138 -6.97 10.48 1.54
C ALA A 138 -7.49 9.13 2.08
N LEU A 139 -6.58 8.18 2.33
CA LEU A 139 -6.91 6.87 2.89
C LEU A 139 -7.37 6.97 4.37
N GLU A 140 -6.74 7.84 5.15
CA GLU A 140 -7.18 8.14 6.52
C GLU A 140 -8.60 8.74 6.53
N TRP A 141 -8.85 9.75 5.69
CA TRP A 141 -10.14 10.43 5.59
C TRP A 141 -11.25 9.53 5.04
N LEU A 142 -10.91 8.52 4.26
CA LEU A 142 -11.86 7.48 3.86
C LEU A 142 -12.36 6.69 5.05
N LEU A 143 -11.46 6.27 5.94
CA LEU A 143 -11.79 5.49 7.14
C LEU A 143 -12.57 6.32 8.15
N THR A 144 -12.16 7.57 8.41
CA THR A 144 -12.87 8.47 9.35
C THR A 144 -14.14 9.07 8.75
N GLY A 145 -14.38 8.91 7.44
CA GLY A 145 -15.56 9.44 6.75
C GLY A 145 -15.51 10.95 6.50
N VAL A 146 -14.34 11.57 6.67
CA VAL A 146 -14.08 12.98 6.40
C VAL A 146 -14.00 13.25 4.89
N LEU A 147 -13.55 12.28 4.08
CA LEU A 147 -13.37 12.50 2.64
C LEU A 147 -14.72 12.68 1.92
N PRO A 148 -14.97 13.87 1.33
CA PRO A 148 -16.19 14.15 0.58
C PRO A 148 -16.40 13.13 -0.55
N GLU A 149 -17.66 12.90 -0.92
CA GLU A 149 -18.00 11.94 -1.98
C GLU A 149 -17.33 12.29 -3.32
N ARG A 150 -17.30 13.59 -3.65
CA ARG A 150 -16.64 14.09 -4.85
C ARG A 150 -15.15 13.71 -4.87
N ASP A 151 -14.43 14.00 -3.79
CA ASP A 151 -12.97 13.77 -3.73
C ASP A 151 -12.64 12.27 -3.76
N TYR A 152 -13.51 11.43 -3.21
CA TYR A 152 -13.41 9.98 -3.36
C TYR A 152 -13.59 9.50 -4.80
N LEU A 153 -14.60 10.03 -5.49
CA LEU A 153 -14.83 9.69 -6.90
C LEU A 153 -13.66 10.16 -7.77
N ASP A 154 -13.13 11.36 -7.50
CA ASP A 154 -11.97 11.92 -8.20
C ASP A 154 -10.71 11.07 -7.94
N LEU A 155 -10.45 10.69 -6.69
CA LEU A 155 -9.35 9.78 -6.32
C LEU A 155 -9.47 8.44 -7.07
N LYS A 156 -10.65 7.83 -7.02
CA LYS A 156 -10.94 6.56 -7.70
C LYS A 156 -10.68 6.66 -9.20
N GLN A 157 -11.19 7.72 -9.84
CA GLN A 157 -11.01 7.94 -11.28
C GLN A 157 -9.55 8.15 -11.64
N ASN A 158 -8.79 8.91 -10.84
CA ASN A 158 -7.37 9.15 -11.07
C ASN A 158 -6.56 7.85 -11.00
N ILE A 159 -6.82 6.98 -10.02
CA ILE A 159 -6.14 5.68 -9.92
C ILE A 159 -6.48 4.79 -11.13
N VAL A 160 -7.75 4.74 -11.54
CA VAL A 160 -8.19 3.97 -12.71
C VAL A 160 -7.52 4.48 -14.00
N ALA A 161 -7.48 5.80 -14.19
CA ALA A 161 -6.82 6.42 -15.33
C ALA A 161 -5.32 6.12 -15.36
N ALA A 162 -4.66 6.14 -14.20
CA ALA A 162 -3.25 5.81 -14.06
C ALA A 162 -2.93 4.35 -14.40
N ILE A 163 -3.76 3.41 -13.93
CA ILE A 163 -3.67 1.99 -14.32
C ILE A 163 -3.77 1.86 -15.85
N ALA A 164 -4.76 2.51 -16.46
CA ALA A 164 -4.95 2.47 -17.90
C ALA A 164 -3.79 3.09 -18.69
N ALA A 165 -3.18 4.17 -18.18
CA ALA A 165 -2.01 4.80 -18.79
C ALA A 165 -0.81 3.85 -18.78
N MET A 166 -0.52 3.20 -17.65
CA MET A 166 0.60 2.25 -17.55
C MET A 166 0.40 1.02 -18.45
N GLY A 167 -0.83 0.51 -18.56
CA GLY A 167 -1.16 -0.60 -19.47
C GLY A 167 -0.94 -0.28 -20.95
N LYS A 168 -0.97 1.00 -21.35
CA LYS A 168 -0.65 1.44 -22.72
C LYS A 168 0.85 1.66 -22.93
N SER A 169 1.59 1.97 -21.87
CA SER A 169 3.02 2.31 -21.92
C SER A 169 3.96 1.12 -21.71
N PHE A 170 3.47 -0.05 -21.28
CA PHE A 170 4.25 -1.28 -21.23
C PHE A 170 4.13 -2.04 -22.57
N PRO A 171 5.13 -1.99 -23.48
CA PRO A 171 5.21 -2.98 -24.53
C PRO A 171 5.49 -4.35 -23.89
N ALA A 172 4.88 -5.40 -24.43
CA ALA A 172 5.01 -6.79 -24.00
C ALA A 172 6.42 -7.40 -24.21
N GLN A 173 7.48 -6.63 -23.96
CA GLN A 173 8.87 -6.97 -24.22
C GLN A 173 9.68 -6.99 -22.91
N MET A 174 9.23 -7.70 -21.89
CA MET A 174 10.10 -8.22 -20.81
C MET A 174 9.43 -9.44 -20.13
N ALA A 175 8.95 -10.39 -20.94
CA ALA A 175 8.69 -11.76 -20.50
C ALA A 175 9.80 -12.67 -21.04
#